data_AF-A0AA91RHJ6-F1
#
_entry.id   AF-A0AA91RHJ6-F1
#
_cell.length_a   1.000
_cell.length_b   1.000
_cell.length_c   1.000
_cell.angle_alpha   90.00
_cell.angle_beta   90.00
_cell.angle_gamma   90.00
#
_symmetry.space_group_name_H-M   'P 1'
#
loop_
_entity.id
_entity.type
_entity.pdbx_description
1 polymer ?
#
loop_
_entity_poly.entity_id
_entity_poly.type
_entity_poly.pdbx_seq_one_letter_code
_entity_poly.pdbx_strand_id
1 'polypeptide(L)'
;MPPTRDLIIWIREPRRPDSAQKVGDADLAQCKPTLETWRDTEPTGPNYCFKIAWASDNPGYDVDPRPAAPLKKVIDQTGGC
;
A
#
# COMPACT_ATOMS: atom_id res chain seq x y z
N MET A 1 2.78 -19.60 -15.64
CA MET A 1 2.32 -18.91 -14.42
C MET A 1 2.46 -17.42 -14.65
N PRO A 2 1.45 -16.60 -14.32
CA PRO A 2 1.62 -15.15 -14.31
C PRO A 2 2.76 -14.78 -13.34
N PRO A 3 3.55 -13.72 -13.60
CA PRO A 3 4.47 -13.23 -12.60
C PRO A 3 3.64 -12.68 -11.44
N THR A 4 3.73 -13.27 -10.25
CA THR A 4 3.24 -12.61 -9.03
C THR A 4 4.21 -11.50 -8.67
N ARG A 5 3.68 -10.33 -8.28
CA ARG A 5 4.49 -9.22 -7.76
C ARG A 5 3.96 -8.81 -6.41
N ASP A 6 4.87 -8.57 -5.49
CA ASP A 6 4.51 -8.10 -4.15
C ASP A 6 4.19 -6.61 -4.17
N LEU A 7 3.17 -6.22 -3.40
CA LEU A 7 2.79 -4.83 -3.13
C LEU A 7 3.17 -4.46 -1.70
N ILE A 8 3.41 -3.17 -1.48
CA ILE A 8 3.56 -2.58 -0.15
C ILE A 8 2.45 -1.56 0.00
N ILE A 9 1.67 -1.70 1.07
CA ILE A 9 0.67 -0.72 1.49
C ILE A 9 1.25 0.04 2.67
N TRP A 10 1.35 1.36 2.53
CA TRP A 10 1.68 2.28 3.59
C TRP A 10 0.40 2.91 4.12
N ILE A 11 0.31 2.99 5.44
CA ILE A 11 -0.92 3.27 6.16
C ILE A 11 -0.66 4.41 7.13
N ARG A 12 -1.43 5.47 7.00
CA ARG A 12 -1.56 6.53 8.00
C ARG A 12 -2.96 6.53 8.55
N GLU A 13 -3.05 6.43 9.87
CA GLU A 13 -4.31 6.50 10.61
C GLU A 13 -4.24 7.64 11.64
N PRO A 14 -5.37 8.28 11.97
CA PRO A 14 -5.40 9.30 13.00
C PRO A 14 -4.91 8.76 14.34
N ARG A 15 -4.00 9.49 14.99
CA ARG A 15 -3.46 9.18 16.33
C ARG A 15 -2.65 7.86 16.41
N ARG A 16 -2.20 7.32 15.28
CA ARG A 16 -1.26 6.19 15.24
C ARG A 16 0.00 6.55 14.45
N PRO A 17 1.17 5.96 14.79
CA PRO A 17 2.35 6.06 13.93
C PRO A 17 2.06 5.48 12.56
N ASP A 18 2.60 6.11 11.52
CA ASP A 18 2.54 5.57 10.16
C ASP A 18 3.07 4.12 10.15
N SER A 19 2.45 3.25 9.37
CA SER A 19 2.76 1.83 9.33
C SER A 19 2.82 1.32 7.89
N ALA A 20 3.35 0.13 7.70
CA ALA A 20 3.36 -0.52 6.40
C ALA A 20 3.12 -2.02 6.52
N GLN A 21 2.60 -2.59 5.44
CA GLN A 21 2.37 -4.01 5.28
C GLN A 21 2.73 -4.45 3.86
N LYS A 22 3.25 -5.66 3.73
CA LYS A 22 3.55 -6.29 2.44
C LYS A 22 2.41 -7.24 2.08
N VAL A 23 1.86 -7.11 0.88
CA VAL A 23 0.84 -8.00 0.33
C VAL A 23 1.49 -8.80 -0.78
N GLY A 24 1.61 -10.11 -0.57
CA GLY A 24 2.11 -11.05 -1.56
C GLY A 24 1.05 -11.46 -2.58
N ASP A 25 1.48 -12.08 -3.68
CA ASP A 25 0.62 -12.71 -4.68
C ASP A 25 -0.45 -11.79 -5.30
N ALA A 26 -0.13 -10.52 -5.52
CA ALA A 26 -0.93 -9.71 -6.43
C ALA A 26 -0.72 -10.26 -7.85
N ASP A 27 -1.68 -11.06 -8.31
CA ASP A 27 -1.70 -11.55 -9.68
C ASP A 27 -1.77 -10.33 -10.62
N LEU A 28 -0.76 -10.18 -11.49
CA LEU A 28 -0.70 -9.05 -12.42
C LEU A 28 -1.91 -8.97 -13.35
N ALA A 29 -2.61 -10.09 -13.58
CA ALA A 29 -3.86 -10.10 -14.32
C ALA A 29 -5.03 -9.50 -13.51
N GLN A 30 -4.98 -9.58 -12.17
CA GLN A 30 -6.01 -9.13 -11.24
C GLN A 30 -5.65 -7.83 -10.52
N CYS A 31 -4.47 -7.26 -10.76
CA CYS A 31 -4.03 -6.05 -10.04
C CYS A 31 -4.99 -4.87 -10.13
N LYS A 32 -5.62 -4.64 -11.28
CA LYS A 32 -6.60 -3.55 -11.40
C LYS A 32 -7.84 -3.81 -10.52
N PRO A 33 -8.52 -4.97 -10.61
CA PRO A 33 -9.55 -5.36 -9.65
C PRO A 33 -9.11 -5.33 -8.18
N THR A 34 -7.88 -5.77 -7.87
CA THR A 34 -7.35 -5.77 -6.51
C THR A 34 -7.17 -4.35 -5.98
N LEU A 35 -6.65 -3.43 -6.81
CA LEU A 35 -6.49 -2.01 -6.45
C LEU A 35 -7.83 -1.31 -6.28
N GLU A 36 -8.80 -1.58 -7.15
CA GLU A 36 -10.17 -1.04 -7.04
C GLU A 36 -10.85 -1.56 -5.76
N THR A 37 -10.82 -2.87 -5.52
CA THR A 37 -11.38 -3.48 -4.29
C THR A 37 -10.71 -2.95 -3.02
N TRP A 38 -9.38 -2.83 -3.04
CA TRP A 38 -8.61 -2.23 -1.95
C TRP A 38 -9.07 -0.79 -1.69
N ARG A 39 -9.12 0.04 -2.73
CA ARG A 39 -9.53 1.44 -2.61
C ARG A 39 -10.92 1.60 -2.02
N ASP A 40 -11.85 0.73 -2.41
CA ASP A 40 -13.25 0.76 -1.95
C ASP A 40 -13.43 0.24 -0.52
N THR A 41 -12.47 -0.52 0.01
CA THR A 41 -12.54 -1.13 1.35
C THR A 41 -11.74 -0.36 2.40
N GLU A 42 -10.73 0.41 2.00
CA GLU A 42 -9.95 1.22 2.94
C GLU A 42 -10.77 2.35 3.55
N PRO A 43 -10.61 2.63 4.86
CA PRO A 43 -11.27 3.76 5.50
C PRO A 43 -10.99 5.08 4.80
N THR A 44 -12.06 5.79 4.42
CA THR A 44 -11.97 7.15 3.91
C THR A 44 -12.38 8.14 5.00
N GLY A 45 -11.56 9.17 5.23
CA GLY A 45 -11.85 10.18 6.25
C GLY A 45 -10.65 11.09 6.56
N PRO A 46 -10.86 12.15 7.36
CA PRO A 46 -9.80 13.08 7.71
C PRO A 46 -8.65 12.38 8.41
N ASN A 47 -7.42 12.61 7.93
CA ASN A 47 -6.17 12.03 8.45
C ASN A 47 -6.02 10.50 8.26
N TYR A 48 -6.90 9.84 7.51
CA TYR A 48 -6.59 8.52 6.94
C TYR A 48 -5.90 8.71 5.60
N CYS A 49 -4.78 8.04 5.38
CA CYS A 49 -4.07 8.10 4.10
C CYS A 49 -3.39 6.76 3.84
N PHE A 50 -3.82 6.10 2.77
CA PHE A 50 -3.31 4.80 2.35
C PHE A 50 -2.63 4.96 1.00
N LYS A 51 -1.44 4.38 0.86
CA LYS A 51 -0.64 4.44 -0.37
C LYS A 51 -0.17 3.05 -0.72
N ILE A 52 -0.21 2.70 -2.00
CA ILE A 52 0.26 1.39 -2.46
C ILE A 52 1.34 1.56 -3.53
N ALA A 53 2.37 0.72 -3.47
CA ALA A 53 3.46 0.70 -4.43
C ALA A 53 3.97 -0.73 -4.65
N TRP A 54 4.66 -0.96 -5.76
CA TRP A 54 5.33 -2.24 -6.00
C TRP A 54 6.52 -2.39 -5.06
N ALA A 55 6.69 -3.58 -4.48
CA ALA A 55 7.88 -3.89 -3.69
C ALA A 55 9.16 -3.83 -4.53
N SER A 56 9.09 -4.21 -5.81
CA SER A 56 10.21 -4.10 -6.76
C SER A 56 10.67 -2.67 -7.00
N ASP A 57 9.77 -1.70 -6.83
CA ASP A 57 10.07 -0.27 -6.93
C ASP A 57 10.59 0.35 -5.62
N ASN A 58 10.53 -0.43 -4.53
CA ASN A 58 10.95 -0.05 -3.19
C ASN A 58 11.95 -1.10 -2.65
N PRO A 59 13.11 -1.31 -3.31
CA PRO A 59 14.05 -2.34 -2.91
C PRO A 59 14.60 -2.08 -1.50
N GLY A 60 14.56 -3.11 -0.64
CA GLY A 60 15.02 -3.03 0.74
C GLY A 60 14.09 -2.27 1.69
N TYR A 61 12.86 -1.98 1.28
CA TYR A 61 11.87 -1.36 2.15
C TYR A 61 11.49 -2.30 3.30
N ASP A 62 11.66 -1.80 4.53
CA ASP A 62 11.30 -2.50 5.76
C ASP A 62 9.89 -2.09 6.21
N VAL A 63 9.01 -3.08 6.41
CA VAL A 63 7.61 -2.86 6.81
C VAL A 63 7.43 -2.84 8.33
N ASP A 64 8.43 -3.22 9.11
CA ASP A 64 8.35 -3.31 10.57
C ASP A 64 8.41 -1.95 11.30
N PRO A 65 9.18 -0.94 10.86
CA PRO A 65 9.30 0.33 11.56
C PRO A 65 7.96 1.04 11.79
N ARG A 66 7.88 1.71 12.93
CA ARG A 66 6.76 2.59 13.34
C ARG A 66 7.38 3.88 13.91
N PRO A 67 7.39 5.01 13.17
CA PRO A 67 6.70 5.24 11.90
C PRO A 67 7.39 4.57 10.70
N ALA A 68 6.59 4.04 9.78
CA ALA A 68 7.05 3.53 8.51
C ALA A 68 7.44 4.67 7.56
N ALA A 69 8.55 4.50 6.83
CA ALA A 69 9.01 5.50 5.87
C ALA A 69 8.02 5.66 4.69
N PRO A 70 7.93 6.83 4.05
CA PRO A 70 7.09 6.99 2.87
C PRO A 70 7.49 6.07 1.70
N LEU A 71 6.51 5.55 0.96
CA LEU A 71 6.75 4.77 -0.26
C LEU A 71 7.27 5.63 -1.41
N LYS A 72 8.08 5.01 -2.27
CA LYS A 72 8.49 5.52 -3.58
C LYS A 72 7.58 4.94 -4.66
N LYS A 73 7.41 5.70 -5.76
CA LYS A 73 6.63 5.29 -6.95
C LYS A 73 5.25 4.73 -6.58
N VAL A 74 4.49 5.54 -5.82
CA VAL A 74 3.11 5.21 -5.44
C VAL A 74 2.28 4.97 -6.70
N ILE A 75 1.67 3.79 -6.79
CA ILE A 75 0.76 3.39 -7.86
C ILE A 75 -0.59 4.06 -7.66
N ASP A 76 -1.05 4.07 -6.42
CA ASP A 76 -2.37 4.57 -6.06
C ASP A 76 -2.42 5.03 -4.59
N GLN A 77 -3.36 5.91 -4.29
CA GLN A 77 -3.60 6.40 -2.93
C GLN A 77 -5.08 6.66 -2.68
N THR A 78 -5.51 6.50 -1.42
CA THR A 78 -6.89 6.76 -0.98
C THR A 78 -6.93 7.36 0.42
N GLY A 79 -8.04 8.00 0.76
CA GLY A 79 -8.24 8.76 2.00
C GLY A 79 -7.95 10.26 1.86
N GLY A 80 -7.85 10.95 3.00
CA GLY A 80 -7.51 12.37 3.12
C GLY A 80 -6.00 12.63 3.07
N CYS A 81 -5.30 12.02 2.11
CA CYS A 81 -4.01 12.51 1.62
C CYS A 81 -4.25 13.79 0.79
#